data_AF-A0A2K3PFR3-F1
#
_entry.id   AF-A0A2K3PFR3-F1
#
_cell.length_a   1.000
_cell.length_b   1.000
_cell.length_c   1.000
_cell.angle_alpha   90.00
_cell.angle_beta   90.00
_cell.angle_gamma   90.00
#
_symmetry.space_group_name_H-M   'P 1'
#
loop_
_entity.id
_entity.type
_entity.pdbx_description
1 polymer ?
#
loop_
_entity_poly.entity_id
_entity_poly.type
_entity_poly.pdbx_seq_one_letter_code
_entity_poly.pdbx_strand_id
1 'polypeptide(L)'
;VALHLNDTHPSLSIAEIMRILVDEEHLGWSKAWNIVNKIFSFTTHTVVAEGLEKIPVDLLGSLLPRHLQMPIYHVLPWINGGFIATTGPLIVQQSIRMANLSIVCSHTVNGVSKVHSNTLKTKTFKDFYELWPEKFQYTTNGVTQRRWIVVSNPSLCALLSKWLGTEAWIRNADLLTGLRDHVDNTSFRHEWKMVKRLNKMRLAEYIETMSGVKVSLDAMFDVQVKRIHEYKRQLLNIFGIIHRYDCLKNMDKNDRRKVVPRVCIIGGKAAPGYEIAKKIIKLCHAVAEKVNNDADIGDLLKLVFIPDYNVSVAELVIPGADLSQHISTAGHEASGTGSMKFLMNGCLLLATADGSTVEIIEELGSDNLFLFGAKVEEVAELREKGGALKVPLQFARVLRMVRDGYFGDKDYFQSLCDTVEVGNDFYLLGSDFGSYLEAQAAADKAFVEPDKWIKMSILSAAASGRFSSDRTIREYAERTWKIDPCQCPF
;
A
#
# COMPACT_ATOMS: atom_id res chain seq x y z
N VAL A 1 -2.70 7.99 31.38
CA VAL A 1 -2.36 8.74 30.15
C VAL A 1 -1.63 7.79 29.22
N ALA A 2 -2.01 7.72 27.94
CA ALA A 2 -1.33 6.94 26.92
C ALA A 2 -1.02 7.86 25.74
N LEU A 3 0.24 7.90 25.32
CA LEU A 3 0.76 8.73 24.24
C LEU A 3 1.31 7.79 23.16
N HIS A 4 0.68 7.81 21.98
CA HIS A 4 1.03 6.90 20.90
C HIS A 4 1.87 7.62 19.84
N LEU A 5 3.12 7.17 19.67
CA LEU A 5 4.03 7.62 18.63
C LEU A 5 3.68 6.92 17.32
N ASN A 6 2.99 7.64 16.43
CA ASN A 6 2.72 7.18 15.08
C ASN A 6 3.91 7.51 14.16
N ASP A 7 4.75 6.52 13.93
CA ASP A 7 6.08 6.65 13.34
C ASP A 7 7.03 7.51 14.21
N THR A 8 8.17 7.89 13.65
CA THR A 8 9.28 8.55 14.35
C THR A 8 9.13 10.07 14.46
N HIS A 9 8.26 10.70 13.67
CA HIS A 9 8.07 12.16 13.69
C HIS A 9 7.77 12.75 15.09
N PRO A 10 6.89 12.17 15.94
CA PRO A 10 6.62 12.70 17.28
C PRO A 10 7.63 12.25 18.35
N SER A 11 8.75 11.59 18.00
CA SER A 11 9.68 11.01 18.99
C SER A 11 10.28 12.05 19.95
N LEU A 12 10.37 13.32 19.55
CA LEU A 12 10.84 14.40 20.42
C LEU A 12 9.90 14.67 21.61
N SER A 13 8.64 14.24 21.55
CA SER A 13 7.71 14.34 22.68
C SER A 13 8.22 13.58 23.91
N ILE A 14 9.01 12.52 23.72
CA ILE A 14 9.68 11.81 24.82
C ILE A 14 10.60 12.77 25.59
N ALA A 15 11.45 13.49 24.86
CA ALA A 15 12.40 14.44 25.44
C ALA A 15 11.66 15.62 26.10
N GLU A 16 10.57 16.08 25.49
CA GLU A 16 9.77 17.18 26.03
C GLU A 16 9.04 16.79 27.32
N ILE A 17 8.42 15.61 27.40
CA ILE A 17 7.80 15.16 28.64
C ILE A 17 8.84 14.96 29.73
N MET A 18 10.01 14.40 29.40
CA MET A 18 11.11 14.32 30.36
C MET A 18 11.51 15.72 30.86
N ARG A 19 11.62 16.71 29.97
CA ARG A 19 11.96 18.09 30.32
C ARG A 19 10.92 18.69 31.27
N ILE A 20 9.63 18.62 30.95
CA ILE A 20 8.56 19.15 31.81
C ILE A 20 8.60 18.49 33.19
N LEU A 21 8.68 17.15 33.24
CA LEU A 21 8.65 16.42 34.52
C LEU A 21 9.84 16.74 35.42
N VAL A 22 11.04 16.97 34.86
CA VAL A 22 12.25 17.22 35.63
C VAL A 22 12.43 18.72 35.93
N ASP A 23 12.28 19.56 34.91
CA ASP A 23 12.64 20.98 35.01
C ASP A 23 11.50 21.83 35.59
N GLU A 24 10.25 21.50 35.27
CA GLU A 24 9.07 22.27 35.69
C GLU A 24 8.36 21.64 36.89
N GLU A 25 8.13 20.32 36.85
CA GLU A 25 7.47 19.58 37.94
C GLU A 25 8.44 19.06 39.01
N HIS A 26 9.73 19.36 38.85
CA HIS A 26 10.81 19.06 39.80
C HIS A 26 10.88 17.58 40.26
N LEU A 27 10.50 16.65 39.39
CA LEU A 27 10.64 15.22 39.67
C LEU A 27 12.09 14.76 39.49
N GLY A 28 12.53 13.85 40.35
CA GLY A 28 13.79 13.14 40.16
C GLY A 28 13.78 12.33 38.86
N TRP A 29 14.93 12.28 38.18
CA TRP A 29 15.10 11.62 36.87
C TRP A 29 14.47 10.22 36.80
N SER A 30 14.79 9.34 37.75
CA SER A 30 14.31 7.96 37.74
C SER A 30 12.79 7.87 37.82
N LYS A 31 12.13 8.79 38.55
CA LYS A 31 10.67 8.84 38.63
C LYS A 31 10.07 9.33 37.31
N ALA A 32 10.63 10.39 36.73
CA ALA A 32 10.20 10.90 35.42
C ALA A 32 10.37 9.85 34.31
N TRP A 33 11.51 9.17 34.27
CA TRP A 33 11.81 8.10 33.32
C TRP A 33 10.85 6.92 33.43
N ASN A 34 10.54 6.49 34.66
CA ASN A 34 9.56 5.43 34.90
C ASN A 34 8.14 5.81 34.46
N ILE A 35 7.78 7.10 34.53
CA ILE A 35 6.51 7.59 33.99
C ILE A 35 6.55 7.53 32.47
N VAL A 36 7.59 8.09 31.83
CA VAL A 36 7.74 8.11 30.36
C VAL A 36 7.65 6.70 29.76
N ASN A 37 8.39 5.74 30.33
CA ASN A 37 8.35 4.34 29.87
C ASN A 37 6.97 3.69 29.99
N LYS A 38 6.08 4.19 30.84
CA LYS A 38 4.72 3.65 31.03
C LYS A 38 3.65 4.33 30.18
N ILE A 39 3.90 5.55 29.70
CA ILE A 39 2.90 6.31 28.96
C ILE A 39 3.10 6.25 27.45
N PHE A 40 4.32 5.99 26.95
CA PHE A 40 4.60 5.97 25.51
C PHE A 40 4.50 4.58 24.89
N SER A 41 3.83 4.51 23.75
CA SER A 41 3.83 3.36 22.83
C SER A 41 4.25 3.81 21.43
N PHE A 42 4.92 2.94 20.68
CA PHE A 42 5.47 3.24 19.37
C PHE A 42 4.91 2.30 18.30
N THR A 43 4.49 2.85 17.16
CA THR A 43 4.21 2.09 15.93
C THR A 43 5.11 2.60 14.84
N THR A 44 5.85 1.71 14.17
CA THR A 44 6.61 2.06 12.95
C THR A 44 5.86 1.57 11.71
N HIS A 45 5.99 2.30 10.60
CA HIS A 45 5.48 1.93 9.28
C HIS A 45 6.61 1.64 8.29
N THR A 46 7.86 1.76 8.72
CA THR A 46 9.05 1.66 7.89
C THR A 46 9.60 0.24 7.90
N VAL A 47 9.71 -0.36 6.72
CA VAL A 47 10.22 -1.72 6.54
C VAL A 47 11.76 -1.76 6.50
N VAL A 48 12.38 -0.77 5.86
CA VAL A 48 13.83 -0.72 5.60
C VAL A 48 14.54 0.24 6.55
N ALA A 49 15.69 -0.18 7.09
CA ALA A 49 16.41 0.59 8.12
C ALA A 49 16.89 1.96 7.61
N GLU A 50 17.15 2.09 6.31
CA GLU A 50 17.56 3.32 5.64
C GLU A 50 16.47 4.38 5.67
N GLY A 51 15.20 3.97 5.76
CA GLY A 51 14.06 4.88 5.85
C GLY A 51 13.78 5.41 7.26
N LEU A 52 14.54 4.97 8.28
CA LEU A 52 14.35 5.41 9.67
C LEU A 52 14.96 6.80 9.89
N GLU A 53 14.20 7.68 10.55
CA GLU A 53 14.58 9.07 10.78
C GLU A 53 15.87 9.21 11.60
N LYS A 54 16.76 10.07 11.12
CA LYS A 54 18.01 10.47 11.77
C LYS A 54 18.07 11.99 11.85
N ILE A 55 18.28 12.53 13.05
CA ILE A 55 18.43 13.98 13.26
C ILE A 55 19.90 14.30 13.56
N PRO A 56 20.57 15.19 12.81
CA PRO A 56 21.92 15.63 13.14
C PRO A 56 22.00 16.25 14.53
N VAL A 57 23.01 15.85 15.32
CA VAL A 57 23.24 16.32 16.69
C VAL A 57 23.43 17.83 16.73
N ASP A 58 24.18 18.40 15.80
CA ASP A 58 24.44 19.86 15.75
C ASP A 58 23.16 20.65 15.47
N LEU A 59 22.28 20.13 14.61
CA LEU A 59 20.99 20.73 14.32
C LEU A 59 20.09 20.72 15.56
N LEU A 60 19.98 19.57 16.24
CA LEU A 60 19.17 19.49 17.45
C LEU A 60 19.77 20.32 18.59
N GLY A 61 21.10 20.35 18.73
CA GLY A 61 21.79 21.12 19.77
C GLY A 61 21.66 22.63 19.61
N SER A 62 21.65 23.12 18.37
CA SER A 62 21.45 24.54 18.09
C SER A 62 20.01 25.01 18.31
N LEU A 63 19.02 24.18 18.01
CA LEU A 63 17.60 24.52 18.15
C LEU A 63 17.01 24.19 19.53
N LEU A 64 17.32 23.01 20.05
CA LEU A 64 16.73 22.43 21.26
C LEU A 64 17.82 21.86 22.18
N PRO A 65 18.72 22.71 22.73
CA PRO A 65 19.86 22.26 23.52
C PRO A 65 19.46 21.46 24.77
N ARG A 66 18.33 21.81 25.42
CA ARG A 66 17.83 21.06 26.58
C ARG A 66 17.32 19.68 26.18
N HIS A 67 16.61 19.55 25.06
CA HIS A 67 16.16 18.27 24.51
C HIS A 67 17.30 17.42 23.98
N LEU A 68 18.43 18.02 23.61
CA LEU A 68 19.63 17.25 23.34
C LEU A 68 20.15 16.62 24.65
N GLN A 69 20.15 17.37 25.76
CA GLN A 69 20.70 16.90 27.02
C GLN A 69 19.93 15.72 27.64
N MET A 70 18.58 15.74 27.58
CA MET A 70 17.75 14.74 28.29
C MET A 70 17.94 13.31 27.75
N PRO A 71 17.72 13.01 26.46
CA PRO A 71 17.78 11.65 25.92
C PRO A 71 19.21 11.15 25.78
N ILE A 72 20.18 12.04 25.54
CA ILE A 72 21.56 11.64 25.20
C ILE A 72 22.35 11.33 26.47
N TYR A 73 22.43 12.22 27.46
CA TYR A 73 23.36 11.98 28.57
C TYR A 73 22.90 10.88 29.54
N HIS A 74 21.61 10.60 29.62
CA HIS A 74 21.07 9.64 30.60
C HIS A 74 20.66 8.29 30.00
N VAL A 75 20.34 8.23 28.70
CA VAL A 75 19.97 6.97 28.03
C VAL A 75 21.17 6.34 27.31
N LEU A 76 22.14 7.13 26.83
CA LEU A 76 23.35 6.60 26.19
C LEU A 76 24.15 5.61 27.06
N PRO A 77 24.34 5.79 28.38
CA PRO A 77 25.10 4.84 29.18
C PRO A 77 24.44 3.45 29.23
N TRP A 78 23.11 3.37 29.16
CA TRP A 78 22.36 2.11 29.12
C TRP A 78 22.52 1.39 27.76
N ILE A 79 22.72 2.14 26.69
CA ILE A 79 22.85 1.63 25.31
C ILE A 79 24.31 1.29 24.96
N ASN A 80 25.25 2.14 25.36
CA ASN A 80 26.69 2.00 25.07
C ASN A 80 27.43 1.10 26.08
N GLY A 81 26.80 0.75 27.22
CA GLY A 81 27.38 -0.08 28.27
C GLY A 81 27.48 -1.59 27.98
N GLY A 82 27.18 -2.05 26.75
CA GLY A 82 27.61 -3.38 26.28
C GLY A 82 26.55 -4.31 25.65
N PHE A 83 25.32 -3.88 25.34
CA PHE A 83 24.27 -4.82 24.90
C PHE A 83 23.83 -4.74 23.42
N ILE A 84 24.12 -3.65 22.69
CA ILE A 84 23.58 -3.45 21.34
C ILE A 84 24.73 -3.35 20.32
N ALA A 85 25.19 -4.51 19.83
CA ALA A 85 26.37 -4.59 18.97
C ALA A 85 26.07 -4.43 17.47
N THR A 86 24.83 -4.66 16.98
CA THR A 86 24.56 -4.69 15.53
C THR A 86 23.59 -3.61 15.00
N THR A 87 22.65 -3.12 15.81
CA THR A 87 21.70 -2.03 15.49
C THR A 87 22.22 -0.64 15.87
N GLY A 88 23.43 -0.57 16.41
CA GLY A 88 24.24 0.63 16.61
C GLY A 88 23.80 1.53 17.77
N PRO A 89 24.73 2.37 18.28
CA PRO A 89 24.44 3.33 19.34
C PRO A 89 23.30 4.31 18.96
N LEU A 90 22.65 4.91 19.96
CA LEU A 90 21.61 5.94 19.76
C LEU A 90 22.12 7.10 18.89
N ILE A 91 23.43 7.34 18.90
CA ILE A 91 24.14 8.30 18.06
C ILE A 91 25.12 7.55 17.15
N VAL A 92 24.93 7.65 15.83
CA VAL A 92 25.89 7.16 14.83
C VAL A 92 26.20 8.30 13.87
N GLN A 93 27.48 8.53 13.59
CA GLN A 93 27.93 9.59 12.66
C GLN A 93 27.32 10.96 13.00
N GLN A 94 27.38 11.35 14.28
CA GLN A 94 26.81 12.60 14.79
C GLN A 94 25.31 12.79 14.49
N SER A 95 24.55 11.70 14.34
CA SER A 95 23.10 11.73 14.14
C SER A 95 22.37 10.85 15.14
N ILE A 96 21.26 11.33 15.67
CA ILE A 96 20.39 10.65 16.63
C ILE A 96 19.40 9.78 15.86
N ARG A 97 19.33 8.48 16.20
CA ARG A 97 18.40 7.52 15.61
C ARG A 97 17.06 7.57 16.35
N MET A 98 16.06 8.25 15.76
CA MET A 98 14.79 8.52 16.44
C MET A 98 13.97 7.25 16.69
N ALA A 99 14.09 6.25 15.82
CA ALA A 99 13.49 4.93 16.04
C ALA A 99 14.05 4.24 17.30
N ASN A 100 15.38 4.29 17.49
CA ASN A 100 16.03 3.69 18.66
C ASN A 100 15.57 4.40 19.95
N LEU A 101 15.49 5.73 19.92
CA LEU A 101 14.93 6.51 21.04
C LEU A 101 13.50 6.05 21.38
N SER A 102 12.65 5.94 20.38
CA SER A 102 11.25 5.54 20.56
C SER A 102 11.10 4.12 21.11
N ILE A 103 11.92 3.17 20.67
CA ILE A 103 11.90 1.79 21.18
C ILE A 103 12.31 1.73 22.65
N VAL A 104 13.38 2.44 23.01
CA VAL A 104 13.91 2.43 24.37
C VAL A 104 12.90 3.01 25.35
N CYS A 105 12.27 4.13 24.99
CA CYS A 105 11.38 4.90 25.84
C CYS A 105 9.91 4.45 25.84
N SER A 106 9.54 3.48 25.00
CA SER A 106 8.17 2.99 24.91
C SER A 106 8.00 1.64 25.62
N HIS A 107 6.84 1.40 26.25
CA HIS A 107 6.49 0.09 26.80
C HIS A 107 6.08 -0.91 25.72
N THR A 108 5.76 -0.44 24.52
CA THR A 108 5.27 -1.29 23.42
C THR A 108 5.72 -0.76 22.08
N VAL A 109 6.15 -1.67 21.21
CA VAL A 109 6.55 -1.44 19.82
C VAL A 109 5.67 -2.29 18.91
N ASN A 110 4.93 -1.65 18.01
CA ASN A 110 3.96 -2.30 17.12
C ASN A 110 4.45 -2.27 15.67
N GLY A 111 4.37 -3.43 15.01
CA GLY A 111 4.23 -3.51 13.57
C GLY A 111 2.78 -3.32 13.13
N VAL A 112 2.57 -2.95 11.85
CA VAL A 112 1.25 -2.69 11.25
C VAL A 112 0.65 -3.85 10.45
N SER A 113 1.31 -5.00 10.48
CA SER A 113 0.86 -6.29 9.95
C SER A 113 1.68 -7.39 10.61
N LYS A 114 1.21 -8.64 10.50
CA LYS A 114 1.94 -9.80 11.01
C LYS A 114 3.30 -9.96 10.34
N VAL A 115 3.35 -9.85 9.01
CA VAL A 115 4.59 -9.96 8.21
C VAL A 115 5.55 -8.84 8.57
N HIS A 116 5.07 -7.60 8.69
CA HIS A 116 5.92 -6.48 9.07
C HIS A 116 6.50 -6.67 10.46
N SER A 117 5.71 -7.12 11.44
CA SER A 117 6.21 -7.41 12.79
C SER A 117 7.33 -8.46 12.77
N ASN A 118 7.21 -9.50 11.96
CA ASN A 118 8.27 -10.49 11.79
C ASN A 118 9.54 -9.86 11.20
N THR A 119 9.42 -8.97 10.21
CA THR A 119 10.57 -8.22 9.67
C THR A 119 11.24 -7.35 10.73
N LEU A 120 10.46 -6.65 11.56
CA LEU A 120 11.00 -5.83 12.65
C LEU A 120 11.79 -6.68 13.65
N LYS A 121 11.26 -7.85 14.03
CA LYS A 121 11.87 -8.76 15.02
C LYS A 121 13.12 -9.47 14.50
N THR A 122 13.15 -9.81 13.21
CA THR A 122 14.21 -10.67 12.64
C THR A 122 15.30 -9.89 11.91
N LYS A 123 15.00 -8.66 11.43
CA LYS A 123 15.91 -7.85 10.61
C LYS A 123 16.10 -6.45 11.19
N THR A 124 15.05 -5.63 11.24
CA THR A 124 15.20 -4.17 11.46
C THR A 124 15.61 -3.81 12.89
N PHE A 125 15.03 -4.48 13.88
CA PHE A 125 15.23 -4.22 15.31
C PHE A 125 15.57 -5.49 16.09
N LYS A 126 16.34 -6.39 15.45
CA LYS A 126 16.70 -7.69 16.02
C LYS A 126 17.29 -7.57 17.42
N ASP A 127 18.31 -6.73 17.61
CA ASP A 127 18.95 -6.59 18.94
C ASP A 127 17.97 -6.07 20.01
N PHE A 128 17.09 -5.13 19.66
CA PHE A 128 16.08 -4.64 20.59
C PHE A 128 15.05 -5.70 20.94
N TYR A 129 14.70 -6.56 19.98
CA TYR A 129 13.82 -7.69 20.21
C TYR A 129 14.47 -8.77 21.07
N GLU A 130 15.77 -9.03 20.90
CA GLU A 130 16.52 -9.96 21.76
C GLU A 130 16.62 -9.44 23.20
N LEU A 131 16.66 -8.12 23.39
CA LEU A 131 16.73 -7.49 24.70
C LEU A 131 15.36 -7.37 25.40
N TRP A 132 14.32 -6.98 24.65
CA TRP A 132 12.97 -6.73 25.17
C TRP A 132 11.90 -7.38 24.29
N PRO A 133 11.87 -8.72 24.20
CA PRO A 133 10.92 -9.42 23.33
C PRO A 133 9.46 -9.10 23.67
N GLU A 134 9.17 -8.83 24.95
CA GLU A 134 7.85 -8.49 25.47
C GLU A 134 7.31 -7.14 24.96
N LYS A 135 8.18 -6.22 24.52
CA LYS A 135 7.74 -4.95 23.93
C LYS A 135 7.14 -5.12 22.54
N PHE A 136 7.54 -6.15 21.79
CA PHE A 136 7.25 -6.24 20.36
C PHE A 136 5.96 -7.01 20.06
N GLN A 137 4.98 -6.28 19.55
CA GLN A 137 3.72 -6.85 19.07
C GLN A 137 3.35 -6.31 17.69
N TYR A 138 2.11 -6.54 17.26
CA TYR A 138 1.56 -5.97 16.06
C TYR A 138 0.08 -5.69 16.24
N THR A 139 -0.38 -4.69 15.49
CA THR A 139 -1.80 -4.43 15.29
C THR A 139 -2.00 -4.19 13.80
N THR A 140 -2.72 -5.08 13.14
CA THR A 140 -2.95 -4.95 11.69
C THR A 140 -3.76 -3.68 11.41
N ASN A 141 -3.30 -2.89 10.44
CA ASN A 141 -4.03 -1.70 10.01
C ASN A 141 -5.44 -2.05 9.52
N GLY A 142 -6.35 -1.10 9.64
CA GLY A 142 -7.70 -1.20 9.11
C GLY A 142 -8.18 0.13 8.55
N VAL A 143 -9.32 0.08 7.86
CA VAL A 143 -9.99 1.27 7.30
C VAL A 143 -11.44 1.33 7.76
N THR A 144 -11.98 2.53 7.89
CA THR A 144 -13.37 2.68 8.32
C THR A 144 -14.34 2.41 7.18
N GLN A 145 -15.21 1.43 7.37
CA GLN A 145 -16.34 1.11 6.50
C GLN A 145 -17.33 2.28 6.34
N ARG A 146 -17.35 3.23 7.30
CA ARG A 146 -18.23 4.41 7.23
C ARG A 146 -17.82 5.32 6.07
N ARG A 147 -16.54 5.65 5.93
CA ARG A 147 -16.09 6.47 4.78
C ARG A 147 -16.04 5.63 3.49
N TRP A 148 -15.44 4.44 3.57
CA TRP A 148 -15.07 3.66 2.40
C TRP A 148 -16.18 2.75 1.86
N ILE A 149 -17.36 2.73 2.48
CA ILE A 149 -18.58 2.13 1.92
C ILE A 149 -19.75 3.09 2.06
N VAL A 150 -20.12 3.50 3.28
CA VAL A 150 -21.37 4.27 3.52
C VAL A 150 -21.36 5.61 2.78
N VAL A 151 -20.26 6.38 2.87
CA VAL A 151 -20.13 7.67 2.19
C VAL A 151 -19.79 7.51 0.71
N SER A 152 -18.76 6.72 0.38
CA SER A 152 -18.27 6.62 -1.00
C SER A 152 -19.18 5.82 -1.93
N ASN A 153 -19.90 4.83 -1.39
CA ASN A 153 -20.66 3.83 -2.15
C ASN A 153 -22.04 3.56 -1.52
N PRO A 154 -22.93 4.57 -1.47
CA PRO A 154 -24.25 4.45 -0.83
C PRO A 154 -25.10 3.33 -1.45
N SER A 155 -24.95 3.07 -2.76
CA SER A 155 -25.66 1.98 -3.44
C SER A 155 -25.21 0.60 -2.97
N LEU A 156 -23.90 0.40 -2.73
CA LEU A 156 -23.42 -0.82 -2.09
C LEU A 156 -23.86 -0.90 -0.63
N CYS A 157 -23.84 0.21 0.11
CA CYS A 157 -24.32 0.26 1.49
C CYS A 157 -25.76 -0.25 1.60
N ALA A 158 -26.67 0.26 0.77
CA ALA A 158 -28.06 -0.19 0.72
C ALA A 158 -28.19 -1.67 0.35
N LEU A 159 -27.39 -2.13 -0.61
CA LEU A 159 -27.37 -3.53 -1.03
C LEU A 159 -26.91 -4.46 0.11
N LEU A 160 -25.83 -4.11 0.81
CA LEU A 160 -25.31 -4.88 1.93
C LEU A 160 -26.34 -4.97 3.06
N SER A 161 -26.95 -3.85 3.45
CA SER A 161 -27.98 -3.84 4.50
C SER A 161 -29.21 -4.68 4.12
N LYS A 162 -29.62 -4.67 2.85
CA LYS A 162 -30.72 -5.49 2.34
C LYS A 162 -30.42 -6.98 2.47
N TRP A 163 -29.27 -7.42 1.97
CA TRP A 163 -28.93 -8.86 1.93
C TRP A 163 -28.48 -9.42 3.27
N LEU A 164 -27.92 -8.59 4.15
CA LEU A 164 -27.63 -8.97 5.54
C LEU A 164 -28.86 -8.83 6.46
N GLY A 165 -29.93 -8.18 6.00
CA GLY A 165 -31.14 -7.92 6.79
C GLY A 165 -30.97 -6.93 7.93
N THR A 166 -29.85 -6.19 7.98
CA THR A 166 -29.54 -5.26 9.08
C THR A 166 -28.51 -4.21 8.66
N GLU A 167 -28.54 -3.04 9.28
CA GLU A 167 -27.47 -2.02 9.16
C GLU A 167 -26.39 -2.16 10.23
N ALA A 168 -26.52 -3.14 11.14
CA ALA A 168 -25.57 -3.36 12.23
C ALA A 168 -24.14 -3.62 11.73
N TRP A 169 -23.98 -4.09 10.48
CA TRP A 169 -22.67 -4.30 9.86
C TRP A 169 -21.84 -3.01 9.77
N ILE A 170 -22.49 -1.84 9.73
CA ILE A 170 -21.82 -0.53 9.72
C ILE A 170 -21.03 -0.32 11.02
N ARG A 171 -21.46 -0.92 12.14
CA ARG A 171 -20.76 -0.88 13.44
C ARG A 171 -20.02 -2.17 13.76
N ASN A 172 -20.36 -3.27 13.10
CA ASN A 172 -19.72 -4.58 13.24
C ASN A 172 -19.43 -5.20 11.87
N ALA A 173 -18.27 -4.88 11.31
CA ALA A 173 -17.90 -5.33 9.97
C ALA A 173 -17.75 -6.85 9.83
N ASP A 174 -17.64 -7.61 10.92
CA ASP A 174 -17.60 -9.08 10.89
C ASP A 174 -18.88 -9.69 10.30
N LEU A 175 -20.01 -8.96 10.38
CA LEU A 175 -21.27 -9.38 9.77
C LEU A 175 -21.23 -9.45 8.23
N LEU A 176 -20.23 -8.82 7.58
CA LEU A 176 -20.03 -8.93 6.13
C LEU A 176 -19.75 -10.37 5.68
N THR A 177 -19.28 -11.24 6.59
CA THR A 177 -19.08 -12.66 6.30
C THR A 177 -20.37 -13.37 5.86
N GLY A 178 -21.54 -12.91 6.33
CA GLY A 178 -22.85 -13.46 5.96
C GLY A 178 -23.19 -13.31 4.47
N LEU A 179 -22.50 -12.44 3.73
CA LEU A 179 -22.67 -12.33 2.27
C LEU A 179 -22.29 -13.63 1.54
N ARG A 180 -21.46 -14.49 2.15
CA ARG A 180 -21.07 -15.80 1.59
C ARG A 180 -22.29 -16.69 1.36
N ASP A 181 -23.29 -16.62 2.22
CA ASP A 181 -24.51 -17.46 2.13
C ASP A 181 -25.39 -17.08 0.94
N HIS A 182 -25.20 -15.90 0.38
CA HIS A 182 -25.98 -15.37 -0.74
C HIS A 182 -25.24 -15.42 -2.07
N VAL A 183 -23.97 -15.84 -2.11
CA VAL A 183 -23.09 -15.71 -3.30
C VAL A 183 -23.65 -16.37 -4.56
N ASP A 184 -24.41 -17.47 -4.42
CA ASP A 184 -25.02 -18.18 -5.54
C ASP A 184 -26.38 -17.61 -5.98
N ASN A 185 -26.98 -16.74 -5.16
CA ASN A 185 -28.27 -16.14 -5.45
C ASN A 185 -28.20 -15.25 -6.71
N THR A 186 -29.05 -15.54 -7.70
CA THR A 186 -29.07 -14.84 -8.99
C THR A 186 -29.52 -13.38 -8.87
N SER A 187 -30.50 -13.09 -8.02
CA SER A 187 -30.97 -11.71 -7.77
C SER A 187 -29.88 -10.87 -7.12
N PHE A 188 -29.17 -11.43 -6.12
CA PHE A 188 -28.08 -10.73 -5.46
C PHE A 188 -26.96 -10.38 -6.44
N ARG A 189 -26.53 -11.36 -7.25
CA ARG A 189 -25.48 -11.15 -8.28
C ARG A 189 -25.90 -10.10 -9.31
N HIS A 190 -27.17 -10.08 -9.70
CA HIS A 190 -27.69 -9.06 -10.61
C HIS A 190 -27.63 -7.65 -10.00
N GLU A 191 -28.13 -7.49 -8.77
CA GLU A 191 -28.08 -6.22 -8.04
C GLU A 191 -26.63 -5.75 -7.81
N TRP A 192 -25.73 -6.67 -7.48
CA TRP A 192 -24.30 -6.40 -7.32
C TRP A 192 -23.67 -5.83 -8.58
N LYS A 193 -23.96 -6.45 -9.73
CA LYS A 193 -23.51 -5.97 -11.04
C LYS A 193 -24.05 -4.57 -11.36
N MET A 194 -25.30 -4.28 -11.02
CA MET A 194 -25.90 -2.95 -11.23
C MET A 194 -25.22 -1.89 -10.38
N VAL A 195 -24.93 -2.17 -9.11
CA VAL A 195 -24.17 -1.28 -8.22
C VAL A 195 -22.79 -0.97 -8.81
N LYS A 196 -22.05 -1.99 -9.28
CA LYS A 196 -20.74 -1.77 -9.92
C LYS A 196 -20.86 -0.91 -11.17
N ARG A 197 -21.85 -1.16 -12.03
CA ARG A 197 -22.08 -0.37 -13.25
C ARG A 197 -22.36 1.11 -12.94
N LEU A 198 -23.19 1.39 -11.93
CA LEU A 198 -23.48 2.76 -11.49
C LEU A 198 -22.22 3.48 -11.00
N ASN A 199 -21.37 2.80 -10.22
CA ASN A 199 -20.13 3.38 -9.74
C ASN A 199 -19.12 3.63 -10.87
N LYS A 200 -19.08 2.74 -11.88
CA LYS A 200 -18.28 2.95 -13.10
C LYS A 200 -18.77 4.15 -13.90
N MET A 201 -20.08 4.38 -13.97
CA MET A 201 -20.64 5.59 -14.61
C MET A 201 -20.13 6.86 -13.94
N ARG A 202 -20.19 6.93 -12.60
CA ARG A 202 -19.69 8.09 -11.83
C ARG A 202 -18.20 8.33 -12.07
N LEU A 203 -17.41 7.26 -12.12
CA LEU A 203 -15.98 7.36 -12.39
C LEU A 203 -15.68 7.74 -13.85
N ALA A 204 -16.44 7.21 -14.81
CA ALA A 204 -16.31 7.56 -16.22
C ALA A 204 -16.63 9.05 -16.47
N GLU A 205 -17.69 9.57 -15.84
CA GLU A 205 -18.05 10.99 -15.90
C GLU A 205 -16.95 11.89 -15.30
N TYR A 206 -16.37 11.47 -14.18
CA TYR A 206 -15.22 12.17 -13.59
C TYR A 206 -14.00 12.18 -14.53
N ILE A 207 -13.69 11.02 -15.14
CA ILE A 207 -12.59 10.88 -16.11
C ILE A 207 -12.82 11.79 -17.34
N GLU A 208 -14.03 11.81 -17.88
CA GLU A 208 -14.38 12.66 -19.01
C GLU A 208 -14.25 14.14 -18.64
N THR A 209 -14.78 14.54 -17.48
CA THR A 209 -14.71 15.93 -17.01
C THR A 209 -13.27 16.41 -16.82
N MET A 210 -12.41 15.55 -16.26
CA MET A 210 -11.05 15.96 -15.91
C MET A 210 -10.04 15.89 -17.06
N SER A 211 -10.28 15.02 -18.05
CA SER A 211 -9.29 14.71 -19.10
C SER A 211 -9.83 14.81 -20.53
N GLY A 212 -11.14 14.93 -20.71
CA GLY A 212 -11.81 14.84 -22.02
C GLY A 212 -11.87 13.43 -22.61
N VAL A 213 -11.27 12.43 -21.95
CA VAL A 213 -11.26 11.04 -22.43
C VAL A 213 -12.57 10.35 -22.09
N LYS A 214 -13.31 9.92 -23.12
CA LYS A 214 -14.46 9.04 -22.95
C LYS A 214 -14.01 7.60 -22.80
N VAL A 215 -14.60 6.89 -21.85
CA VAL A 215 -14.25 5.50 -21.52
C VAL A 215 -15.50 4.61 -21.52
N SER A 216 -15.37 3.39 -22.05
CA SER A 216 -16.47 2.43 -22.10
C SER A 216 -16.72 1.77 -20.74
N LEU A 217 -17.99 1.70 -20.31
CA LEU A 217 -18.39 1.05 -19.06
C LEU A 217 -18.30 -0.48 -19.11
N ASP A 218 -18.24 -1.05 -20.31
CA ASP A 218 -18.15 -2.50 -20.52
C ASP A 218 -16.69 -2.99 -20.47
N ALA A 219 -15.72 -2.08 -20.50
CA ALA A 219 -14.31 -2.37 -20.30
C ALA A 219 -13.99 -2.64 -18.83
N MET A 220 -13.01 -3.49 -18.53
CA MET A 220 -12.50 -3.66 -17.16
C MET A 220 -11.81 -2.37 -16.70
N PHE A 221 -12.20 -1.85 -15.54
CA PHE A 221 -11.52 -0.72 -14.91
C PHE A 221 -10.38 -1.25 -14.02
N ASP A 222 -9.15 -1.15 -14.54
CA ASP A 222 -7.91 -1.66 -13.93
C ASP A 222 -7.13 -0.51 -13.30
N VAL A 223 -7.03 -0.50 -11.97
CA VAL A 223 -6.64 0.68 -11.20
C VAL A 223 -5.34 0.47 -10.42
N GLN A 224 -4.40 1.42 -10.54
CA GLN A 224 -3.26 1.54 -9.65
C GLN A 224 -3.16 2.96 -9.08
N VAL A 225 -3.73 3.17 -7.89
CA VAL A 225 -3.72 4.48 -7.21
C VAL A 225 -2.97 4.45 -5.88
N LYS A 226 -1.78 5.05 -5.86
CA LYS A 226 -0.87 5.11 -4.70
C LYS A 226 0.24 6.13 -4.96
N ARG A 227 1.04 6.46 -3.94
CA ARG A 227 2.26 7.28 -4.12
C ARG A 227 3.11 6.72 -5.25
N ILE A 228 3.62 7.60 -6.13
CA ILE A 228 4.50 7.19 -7.23
C ILE A 228 5.91 6.96 -6.68
N HIS A 229 6.39 5.74 -6.82
CA HIS A 229 7.70 5.32 -6.32
C HIS A 229 8.17 4.07 -7.07
N GLU A 230 9.47 3.94 -7.31
CA GLU A 230 10.04 2.77 -7.99
C GLU A 230 9.62 1.43 -7.36
N TYR A 231 9.67 1.28 -6.03
CA TYR A 231 9.26 0.03 -5.35
C TYR A 231 7.76 -0.27 -5.43
N LYS A 232 6.91 0.74 -5.69
CA LYS A 232 5.46 0.56 -5.91
C LYS A 232 5.14 0.10 -7.33
N ARG A 233 6.16 0.10 -8.20
CA ARG A 233 6.19 -0.47 -9.55
C ARG A 233 5.09 0.00 -10.50
N GLN A 234 4.73 1.29 -10.48
CA GLN A 234 3.94 1.87 -11.57
C GLN A 234 4.64 1.69 -12.93
N LEU A 235 5.97 1.63 -12.93
CA LEU A 235 6.77 1.32 -14.13
C LEU A 235 6.52 -0.12 -14.65
N LEU A 236 6.32 -1.10 -13.77
CA LEU A 236 5.92 -2.46 -14.17
C LEU A 236 4.54 -2.45 -14.84
N ASN A 237 3.58 -1.75 -14.24
CA ASN A 237 2.23 -1.64 -14.78
C ASN A 237 2.23 -0.99 -16.16
N ILE A 238 2.86 0.19 -16.31
CA ILE A 238 2.91 0.87 -17.61
C ILE A 238 3.65 0.04 -18.66
N PHE A 239 4.67 -0.75 -18.29
CA PHE A 239 5.30 -1.69 -19.22
C PHE A 239 4.35 -2.81 -19.66
N GLY A 240 3.52 -3.34 -18.78
CA GLY A 240 2.45 -4.28 -19.17
C GLY A 240 1.42 -3.67 -20.09
N ILE A 241 1.07 -2.40 -19.88
CA ILE A 241 0.15 -1.67 -20.76
C ILE A 241 0.76 -1.47 -22.14
N ILE A 242 2.05 -1.08 -22.22
CA ILE A 242 2.79 -0.98 -23.48
C ILE A 242 2.84 -2.34 -24.19
N HIS A 243 3.11 -3.42 -23.46
CA HIS A 243 3.08 -4.77 -24.02
C HIS A 243 1.72 -5.11 -24.62
N ARG A 244 0.62 -4.85 -23.89
CA ARG A 244 -0.74 -5.09 -24.36
C ARG A 244 -1.05 -4.27 -25.62
N TYR A 245 -0.67 -3.00 -25.64
CA TYR A 245 -0.83 -2.13 -26.80
C TYR A 245 -0.05 -2.66 -28.01
N ASP A 246 1.21 -3.05 -27.82
CA ASP A 246 2.03 -3.62 -28.89
C ASP A 246 1.45 -4.94 -29.42
N CYS A 247 0.96 -5.84 -28.55
CA CYS A 247 0.24 -7.04 -28.96
C CYS A 247 -1.01 -6.70 -29.79
N LEU A 248 -1.82 -5.73 -29.34
CA LEU A 248 -3.02 -5.29 -30.08
C LEU A 248 -2.68 -4.75 -31.46
N LYS A 249 -1.64 -3.92 -31.60
CA LYS A 249 -1.22 -3.37 -32.89
C LYS A 249 -0.78 -4.45 -33.88
N ASN A 250 -0.11 -5.49 -33.39
CA ASN A 250 0.38 -6.59 -34.20
C ASN A 250 -0.64 -7.75 -34.34
N MET A 251 -1.80 -7.67 -33.67
CA MET A 251 -2.87 -8.67 -33.76
C MET A 251 -3.78 -8.38 -34.97
N ASP A 252 -4.21 -9.44 -35.64
CA ASP A 252 -5.21 -9.37 -36.70
C ASP A 252 -6.51 -8.75 -36.21
N LYS A 253 -7.12 -7.89 -37.05
CA LYS A 253 -8.30 -7.10 -36.67
C LYS A 253 -9.49 -7.97 -36.20
N ASN A 254 -9.61 -9.20 -36.70
CA ASN A 254 -10.67 -10.12 -36.32
C ASN A 254 -10.48 -10.70 -34.90
N ASP A 255 -9.24 -10.96 -34.49
CA ASP A 255 -8.95 -11.51 -33.17
C ASP A 255 -9.00 -10.46 -32.06
N ARG A 256 -8.80 -9.18 -32.40
CA ARG A 256 -8.97 -8.06 -31.46
C ARG A 256 -10.34 -8.03 -30.79
N ARG A 257 -11.39 -8.53 -31.45
CA ARG A 257 -12.76 -8.61 -30.91
C ARG A 257 -12.89 -9.54 -29.70
N LYS A 258 -11.93 -10.45 -29.52
CA LYS A 258 -11.91 -11.41 -28.39
C LYS A 258 -11.13 -10.86 -27.20
N VAL A 259 -10.44 -9.72 -27.34
CA VAL A 259 -9.65 -9.12 -26.27
C VAL A 259 -10.57 -8.37 -25.32
N VAL A 260 -10.39 -8.58 -24.02
CA VAL A 260 -11.09 -7.83 -22.97
C VAL A 260 -10.72 -6.35 -23.08
N PRO A 261 -11.70 -5.44 -23.30
CA PRO A 261 -11.45 -4.01 -23.30
C PRO A 261 -11.01 -3.55 -21.91
N ARG A 262 -10.03 -2.64 -21.83
CA ARG A 262 -9.52 -2.13 -20.55
C ARG A 262 -9.45 -0.61 -20.49
N VAL A 263 -9.81 -0.09 -19.33
CA VAL A 263 -9.53 1.29 -18.93
C VAL A 263 -8.52 1.21 -17.79
N CYS A 264 -7.25 1.41 -18.13
CA CYS A 264 -6.17 1.41 -17.17
C CYS A 264 -6.07 2.79 -16.51
N ILE A 265 -6.20 2.85 -15.20
CA ILE A 265 -6.26 4.09 -14.42
C ILE A 265 -5.08 4.12 -13.44
N ILE A 266 -4.17 5.06 -13.64
CA ILE A 266 -3.04 5.29 -12.75
C ILE A 266 -3.27 6.62 -12.02
N GLY A 267 -2.94 6.70 -10.74
CA GLY A 267 -3.04 7.95 -9.99
C GLY A 267 -2.12 7.99 -8.78
N GLY A 268 -1.63 9.18 -8.45
CA GLY A 268 -0.69 9.35 -7.36
C GLY A 268 0.11 10.63 -7.45
N LYS A 269 0.92 10.86 -6.42
CA LYS A 269 1.85 11.99 -6.34
C LYS A 269 3.28 11.47 -6.23
N ALA A 270 4.21 12.15 -6.89
CA ALA A 270 5.65 11.98 -6.71
C ALA A 270 6.16 13.06 -5.74
N ALA A 271 7.21 12.73 -4.98
CA ALA A 271 7.89 13.75 -4.18
C ALA A 271 8.56 14.79 -5.09
N PRO A 272 8.60 16.08 -4.73
CA PRO A 272 9.11 17.13 -5.62
C PRO A 272 10.54 16.92 -6.11
N GLY A 273 11.43 16.37 -5.29
CA GLY A 273 12.83 16.09 -5.67
C GLY A 273 13.08 14.71 -6.27
N TYR A 274 12.03 13.89 -6.47
CA TYR A 274 12.21 12.51 -6.91
C TYR A 274 12.07 12.39 -8.43
N GLU A 275 13.18 12.60 -9.12
CA GLU A 275 13.23 12.69 -10.59
C GLU A 275 12.73 11.42 -11.28
N ILE A 276 13.15 10.23 -10.86
CA ILE A 276 12.68 8.97 -11.47
C ILE A 276 11.16 8.80 -11.34
N ALA A 277 10.58 9.12 -10.18
CA ALA A 277 9.12 9.06 -10.01
C ALA A 277 8.37 10.05 -10.92
N LYS A 278 8.91 11.25 -11.14
CA LYS A 278 8.36 12.20 -12.12
C LYS A 278 8.47 11.69 -13.55
N LYS A 279 9.58 11.03 -13.92
CA LYS A 279 9.74 10.40 -15.24
C LYS A 279 8.71 9.29 -15.48
N ILE A 280 8.37 8.51 -14.44
CA ILE A 280 7.29 7.50 -14.52
C ILE A 280 5.94 8.17 -14.82
N ILE A 281 5.61 9.28 -14.15
CA ILE A 281 4.38 10.04 -14.43
C ILE A 281 4.37 10.53 -15.88
N LYS A 282 5.47 11.14 -16.35
CA LYS A 282 5.60 11.63 -17.72
C LYS A 282 5.49 10.49 -18.75
N LEU A 283 6.04 9.31 -18.47
CA LEU A 283 5.88 8.13 -19.32
C LEU A 283 4.40 7.70 -19.41
N CYS A 284 3.67 7.70 -18.29
CA CYS A 284 2.24 7.40 -18.29
C CYS A 284 1.47 8.35 -19.21
N HIS A 285 1.77 9.66 -19.17
CA HIS A 285 1.15 10.64 -20.07
C HIS A 285 1.51 10.41 -21.54
N ALA A 286 2.79 10.17 -21.84
CA ALA A 286 3.26 9.94 -23.22
C ALA A 286 2.61 8.67 -23.84
N VAL A 287 2.50 7.60 -23.06
CA VAL A 287 1.81 6.38 -23.47
C VAL A 287 0.30 6.64 -23.61
N ALA A 288 -0.32 7.36 -22.68
CA ALA A 288 -1.75 7.68 -22.72
C ALA A 288 -2.12 8.48 -23.97
N GLU A 289 -1.32 9.49 -24.31
CA GLU A 289 -1.52 10.31 -25.51
C GLU A 289 -1.50 9.45 -26.78
N LYS A 290 -0.55 8.51 -26.88
CA LYS A 290 -0.48 7.61 -28.04
C LYS A 290 -1.62 6.60 -28.08
N VAL A 291 -1.88 5.90 -26.97
CA VAL A 291 -2.90 4.84 -26.87
C VAL A 291 -4.30 5.41 -27.08
N ASN A 292 -4.65 6.52 -26.43
CA ASN A 292 -6.02 7.04 -26.45
C ASN A 292 -6.41 7.64 -27.81
N ASN A 293 -5.43 8.11 -28.58
CA ASN A 293 -5.60 8.70 -29.91
C ASN A 293 -5.38 7.70 -31.06
N ASP A 294 -5.05 6.43 -30.78
CA ASP A 294 -4.87 5.42 -31.83
C ASP A 294 -6.23 4.84 -32.27
N ALA A 295 -6.65 5.21 -33.48
CA ALA A 295 -7.91 4.77 -34.08
C ALA A 295 -7.98 3.24 -34.31
N ASP A 296 -6.84 2.54 -34.45
CA ASP A 296 -6.81 1.08 -34.57
C ASP A 296 -7.11 0.36 -33.25
N ILE A 297 -6.95 1.06 -32.13
CA ILE A 297 -7.15 0.54 -30.77
C ILE A 297 -8.54 0.91 -30.26
N GLY A 298 -8.97 2.17 -30.43
CA GLY A 298 -10.29 2.62 -30.03
C GLY A 298 -10.54 2.43 -28.52
N ASP A 299 -11.61 1.72 -28.17
CA ASP A 299 -12.02 1.43 -26.78
C ASP A 299 -11.47 0.11 -26.22
N LEU A 300 -10.67 -0.63 -27.00
CA LEU A 300 -10.04 -1.87 -26.51
C LEU A 300 -9.01 -1.59 -25.40
N LEU A 301 -8.38 -0.42 -25.44
CA LEU A 301 -7.44 0.02 -24.42
C LEU A 301 -7.48 1.53 -24.29
N LYS A 302 -7.79 2.01 -23.09
CA LYS A 302 -7.62 3.41 -22.67
C LYS A 302 -6.68 3.47 -21.49
N LEU A 303 -5.86 4.52 -21.43
CA LEU A 303 -5.00 4.82 -20.30
C LEU A 303 -5.31 6.22 -19.77
N VAL A 304 -5.62 6.30 -18.48
CA VAL A 304 -5.94 7.56 -17.80
C VAL A 304 -4.98 7.75 -16.64
N PHE A 305 -4.37 8.93 -16.55
CA PHE A 305 -3.67 9.36 -15.35
C PHE A 305 -4.55 10.35 -14.59
N ILE A 306 -4.91 10.02 -13.35
CA ILE A 306 -5.71 10.87 -12.46
C ILE A 306 -4.79 11.87 -11.75
N PRO A 307 -4.80 13.18 -12.11
CA PRO A 307 -4.13 14.23 -11.36
C PRO A 307 -4.67 14.38 -9.94
N ASP A 308 -3.82 14.92 -9.07
CA ASP A 308 -4.13 15.27 -7.68
C ASP A 308 -4.90 14.19 -6.89
N TYR A 309 -4.55 12.91 -7.08
CA TYR A 309 -5.19 11.83 -6.35
C TYR A 309 -5.17 12.07 -4.83
N ASN A 310 -6.36 12.13 -4.24
CA ASN A 310 -6.62 12.46 -2.85
C ASN A 310 -7.83 11.66 -2.33
N VAL A 311 -8.31 11.94 -1.11
CA VAL A 311 -9.43 11.20 -0.50
C VAL A 311 -10.70 11.33 -1.32
N SER A 312 -11.07 12.53 -1.75
CA SER A 312 -12.29 12.78 -2.53
C SER A 312 -12.28 12.01 -3.86
N VAL A 313 -11.13 11.97 -4.53
CA VAL A 313 -10.98 11.22 -5.77
C VAL A 313 -11.00 9.70 -5.50
N ALA A 314 -10.40 9.25 -4.41
CA ALA A 314 -10.44 7.85 -3.99
C ALA A 314 -11.87 7.35 -3.71
N GLU A 315 -12.75 8.22 -3.19
CA GLU A 315 -14.17 7.91 -2.96
C GLU A 315 -14.96 7.69 -4.26
N LEU A 316 -14.43 8.08 -5.42
CA LEU A 316 -14.97 7.76 -6.75
C LEU A 316 -14.25 6.55 -7.37
N VAL A 317 -12.92 6.53 -7.29
CA VAL A 317 -12.08 5.51 -7.93
C VAL A 317 -12.31 4.13 -7.32
N ILE A 318 -12.34 4.03 -6.00
CA ILE A 318 -12.42 2.74 -5.29
C ILE A 318 -13.74 2.00 -5.60
N PRO A 319 -14.93 2.64 -5.51
CA PRO A 319 -16.18 1.98 -5.86
C PRO A 319 -16.28 1.60 -7.34
N GLY A 320 -15.67 2.39 -8.23
CA GLY A 320 -15.71 2.19 -9.69
C GLY A 320 -14.70 1.19 -10.24
N ALA A 321 -13.73 0.72 -9.46
CA ALA A 321 -12.72 -0.23 -9.92
C ALA A 321 -13.26 -1.67 -10.01
N ASP A 322 -12.84 -2.38 -11.06
CA ASP A 322 -13.06 -3.83 -11.21
C ASP A 322 -11.85 -4.60 -10.69
N LEU A 323 -10.65 -4.17 -11.09
CA LEU A 323 -9.36 -4.74 -10.70
C LEU A 323 -8.48 -3.64 -10.07
N SER A 324 -7.74 -3.97 -9.01
CA SER A 324 -6.79 -3.06 -8.39
C SER A 324 -5.41 -3.67 -8.19
N GLN A 325 -4.37 -2.87 -8.47
CA GLN A 325 -2.99 -3.34 -8.55
C GLN A 325 -2.18 -3.03 -7.28
N HIS A 326 -1.80 -4.11 -6.59
CA HIS A 326 -0.98 -4.12 -5.37
C HIS A 326 0.36 -4.81 -5.63
N ILE A 327 1.10 -4.22 -6.57
CA ILE A 327 2.24 -4.85 -7.24
C ILE A 327 3.61 -4.41 -6.72
N SER A 328 3.74 -4.01 -5.46
CA SER A 328 5.03 -3.59 -4.92
C SER A 328 6.04 -4.75 -4.92
N THR A 329 7.34 -4.48 -5.01
CA THR A 329 8.37 -5.54 -4.85
C THR A 329 8.20 -6.17 -3.48
N ALA A 330 8.15 -7.51 -3.41
CA ALA A 330 7.89 -8.21 -2.15
C ALA A 330 8.88 -7.79 -1.04
N GLY A 331 8.38 -7.61 0.18
CA GLY A 331 9.15 -7.13 1.33
C GLY A 331 9.32 -5.61 1.39
N HIS A 332 8.61 -4.81 0.59
CA HIS A 332 8.68 -3.34 0.62
C HIS A 332 7.37 -2.69 1.09
N GLU A 333 6.28 -3.45 1.26
CA GLU A 333 5.04 -3.00 1.90
C GLU A 333 4.92 -3.49 3.34
N ALA A 334 4.83 -2.55 4.28
CA ALA A 334 4.54 -2.91 5.67
C ALA A 334 3.10 -3.44 5.84
N SER A 335 2.16 -2.90 5.07
CA SER A 335 0.74 -3.28 5.13
C SER A 335 0.04 -2.84 3.83
N GLY A 336 -0.47 -1.62 3.78
CA GLY A 336 -1.12 -1.04 2.60
C GLY A 336 -2.63 -1.02 2.72
N THR A 337 -3.19 0.08 3.23
CA THR A 337 -4.64 0.22 3.45
C THR A 337 -5.46 0.43 2.17
N GLY A 338 -4.81 0.65 1.03
CA GLY A 338 -5.49 0.76 -0.26
C GLY A 338 -6.18 -0.54 -0.67
N SER A 339 -5.53 -1.68 -0.48
CA SER A 339 -6.06 -3.01 -0.83
C SER A 339 -7.32 -3.32 -0.05
N MET A 340 -7.32 -2.98 1.24
CA MET A 340 -8.46 -3.17 2.15
C MET A 340 -9.71 -2.40 1.66
N LYS A 341 -9.53 -1.17 1.16
CA LYS A 341 -10.65 -0.36 0.64
C LYS A 341 -11.22 -0.93 -0.65
N PHE A 342 -10.35 -1.39 -1.56
CA PHE A 342 -10.76 -2.07 -2.79
C PHE A 342 -11.50 -3.36 -2.49
N LEU A 343 -10.95 -4.19 -1.60
CA LEU A 343 -11.54 -5.43 -1.11
C LEU A 343 -12.96 -5.19 -0.55
N MET A 344 -13.12 -4.19 0.33
CA MET A 344 -14.43 -3.79 0.89
C MET A 344 -15.47 -3.40 -0.17
N ASN A 345 -15.03 -2.91 -1.33
CA ASN A 345 -15.91 -2.50 -2.44
C ASN A 345 -16.07 -3.60 -3.52
N GLY A 346 -15.66 -4.84 -3.18
CA GLY A 346 -15.72 -5.98 -4.09
C GLY A 346 -14.78 -5.86 -5.29
N CYS A 347 -13.77 -5.01 -5.25
CA CYS A 347 -12.75 -4.93 -6.30
C CYS A 347 -11.79 -6.12 -6.14
N LEU A 348 -11.47 -6.79 -7.25
CA LEU A 348 -10.50 -7.88 -7.23
C LEU A 348 -9.07 -7.33 -7.18
N LEU A 349 -8.16 -8.11 -6.61
CA LEU A 349 -6.78 -7.68 -6.41
C LEU A 349 -5.85 -8.46 -7.33
N LEU A 350 -5.01 -7.74 -8.08
CA LEU A 350 -3.80 -8.28 -8.69
C LEU A 350 -2.61 -7.82 -7.85
N ALA A 351 -1.88 -8.77 -7.25
CA ALA A 351 -0.98 -8.44 -6.16
C ALA A 351 0.24 -9.36 -6.06
N THR A 352 1.32 -8.82 -5.51
CA THR A 352 2.40 -9.63 -4.93
C THR A 352 1.99 -10.11 -3.54
N ALA A 353 2.56 -11.22 -3.08
CA ALA A 353 2.39 -11.73 -1.73
C ALA A 353 3.18 -10.89 -0.69
N ASP A 354 2.79 -9.62 -0.54
CA ASP A 354 3.46 -8.63 0.30
C ASP A 354 2.47 -7.82 1.15
N GLY A 355 2.93 -7.32 2.30
CA GLY A 355 2.14 -6.50 3.22
C GLY A 355 0.78 -7.11 3.58
N SER A 356 -0.28 -6.30 3.41
CA SER A 356 -1.67 -6.67 3.72
C SER A 356 -2.22 -7.78 2.83
N THR A 357 -1.67 -8.00 1.63
CA THR A 357 -2.13 -9.05 0.72
C THR A 357 -2.00 -10.43 1.38
N VAL A 358 -0.96 -10.66 2.19
CA VAL A 358 -0.77 -11.93 2.91
C VAL A 358 -1.95 -12.22 3.84
N GLU A 359 -2.40 -11.22 4.59
CA GLU A 359 -3.56 -11.37 5.48
C GLU A 359 -4.88 -11.43 4.70
N ILE A 360 -4.98 -10.79 3.53
CA ILE A 360 -6.14 -10.92 2.65
C ILE A 360 -6.25 -12.36 2.11
N ILE A 361 -5.13 -12.99 1.76
CA ILE A 361 -5.11 -14.40 1.33
C ILE A 361 -5.62 -15.31 2.45
N GLU A 362 -5.26 -15.05 3.72
CA GLU A 362 -5.77 -15.80 4.88
C GLU A 362 -7.31 -15.73 4.99
N GLU A 363 -7.92 -14.57 4.73
CA GLU A 363 -9.37 -14.36 4.88
C GLU A 363 -10.19 -14.77 3.66
N LEU A 364 -9.67 -14.52 2.46
CA LEU A 364 -10.38 -14.65 1.18
C LEU A 364 -10.05 -15.96 0.44
N GLY A 365 -8.86 -16.53 0.68
CA GLY A 365 -8.31 -17.65 -0.09
C GLY A 365 -7.70 -17.19 -1.41
N SER A 366 -6.60 -17.84 -1.83
CA SER A 366 -5.81 -17.46 -3.01
C SER A 366 -6.58 -17.52 -4.33
N ASP A 367 -7.62 -18.34 -4.42
CA ASP A 367 -8.38 -18.56 -5.66
C ASP A 367 -9.20 -17.35 -6.10
N ASN A 368 -9.41 -16.40 -5.19
CA ASN A 368 -10.17 -15.17 -5.44
C ASN A 368 -9.26 -13.94 -5.66
N LEU A 369 -7.94 -14.14 -5.83
CA LEU A 369 -6.96 -13.09 -6.16
C LEU A 369 -6.13 -13.49 -7.38
N PHE A 370 -5.48 -12.50 -8.00
CA PHE A 370 -4.49 -12.72 -9.05
C PHE A 370 -3.09 -12.47 -8.50
N LEU A 371 -2.48 -13.52 -7.94
CA LEU A 371 -1.15 -13.46 -7.33
C LEU A 371 -0.04 -13.67 -8.37
N PHE A 372 1.07 -12.95 -8.23
CA PHE A 372 2.25 -13.12 -9.07
C PHE A 372 3.54 -12.66 -8.37
N GLY A 373 4.66 -12.87 -9.06
CA GLY A 373 5.97 -12.34 -8.69
C GLY A 373 6.71 -13.17 -7.64
N ALA A 374 7.94 -12.75 -7.38
CA ALA A 374 8.80 -13.35 -6.37
C ALA A 374 8.24 -13.22 -4.95
N LYS A 375 8.49 -14.22 -4.12
CA LYS A 375 8.23 -14.17 -2.68
C LYS A 375 9.32 -13.38 -1.96
N VAL A 376 9.01 -12.90 -0.74
CA VAL A 376 9.92 -12.05 0.07
C VAL A 376 11.29 -12.71 0.26
N GLU A 377 11.31 -14.02 0.50
CA GLU A 377 12.52 -14.82 0.69
C GLU A 377 13.39 -14.97 -0.56
N GLU A 378 12.81 -14.85 -1.75
CA GLU A 378 13.50 -15.01 -3.04
C GLU A 378 14.15 -13.69 -3.52
N VAL A 379 13.71 -12.54 -2.99
CA VAL A 379 14.12 -11.20 -3.47
C VAL A 379 15.63 -10.97 -3.35
N ALA A 380 16.25 -11.39 -2.24
CA ALA A 380 17.68 -11.19 -2.03
C ALA A 380 18.52 -11.97 -3.05
N GLU A 381 18.18 -13.24 -3.25
CA GLU A 381 18.86 -14.11 -4.22
C GLU A 381 18.68 -13.62 -5.67
N LEU A 382 17.48 -13.13 -6.03
CA LEU A 382 17.23 -12.58 -7.36
C LEU A 382 18.05 -11.30 -7.63
N ARG A 383 18.23 -10.45 -6.60
CA ARG A 383 19.09 -9.26 -6.70
C ARG A 383 20.56 -9.64 -6.87
N GLU A 384 21.04 -10.63 -6.13
CA GLU A 384 22.42 -11.13 -6.24
C GLU A 384 22.69 -11.77 -7.61
N LYS A 385 21.73 -12.55 -8.13
CA LYS A 385 21.80 -13.12 -9.47
C LYS A 385 21.82 -12.05 -10.56
N GLY A 386 21.15 -10.91 -10.33
CA GLY A 386 21.26 -9.69 -11.11
C GLY A 386 21.30 -9.93 -12.62
N GLY A 387 22.40 -9.49 -13.26
CA GLY A 387 22.57 -9.55 -14.71
C GLY A 387 22.71 -10.94 -15.35
N ALA A 388 22.81 -12.00 -14.55
CA ALA A 388 22.81 -13.38 -15.04
C ALA A 388 21.38 -13.89 -15.33
N LEU A 389 20.35 -13.22 -14.80
CA LEU A 389 18.96 -13.56 -15.09
C LEU A 389 18.57 -13.08 -16.49
N LYS A 390 18.21 -14.04 -17.34
CA LYS A 390 17.66 -13.74 -18.67
C LYS A 390 16.27 -13.12 -18.51
N VAL A 391 16.15 -11.83 -18.77
CA VAL A 391 14.84 -11.15 -18.79
C VAL A 391 13.96 -11.69 -19.91
N PRO A 392 12.63 -11.73 -19.74
CA PRO A 392 11.70 -12.13 -20.79
C PRO A 392 11.84 -11.27 -22.06
N LEU A 393 11.66 -11.87 -23.23
CA LEU A 393 11.73 -11.14 -24.51
C LEU A 393 10.69 -10.02 -24.59
N GLN A 394 9.53 -10.23 -23.97
CA GLN A 394 8.46 -9.25 -23.85
C GLN A 394 8.94 -8.00 -23.09
N PHE A 395 9.69 -8.19 -22.00
CA PHE A 395 10.25 -7.08 -21.21
C PHE A 395 11.27 -6.30 -22.04
N ALA A 396 12.22 -6.99 -22.66
CA ALA A 396 13.24 -6.38 -23.50
C ALA A 396 12.64 -5.58 -24.67
N ARG A 397 11.55 -6.08 -25.27
CA ARG A 397 10.82 -5.40 -26.35
C ARG A 397 10.20 -4.09 -25.87
N VAL A 398 9.49 -4.11 -24.75
CA VAL A 398 8.87 -2.91 -24.16
C VAL A 398 9.91 -1.88 -23.76
N LEU A 399 10.98 -2.32 -23.07
CA LEU A 399 12.09 -1.45 -22.68
C LEU A 399 12.70 -0.75 -23.90
N ARG A 400 12.90 -1.49 -24.99
CA ARG A 400 13.40 -0.95 -26.25
C ARG A 400 12.43 0.06 -26.87
N MET A 401 11.12 -0.21 -26.89
CA MET A 401 10.14 0.75 -27.42
C MET A 401 10.22 2.10 -26.71
N VAL A 402 10.35 2.09 -25.38
CA VAL A 402 10.52 3.34 -24.60
C VAL A 402 11.86 3.99 -24.90
N ARG A 403 12.95 3.22 -24.83
CA ARG A 403 14.33 3.69 -25.05
C ARG A 403 14.58 4.24 -26.46
N ASP A 404 13.92 3.70 -27.47
CA ASP A 404 14.07 4.13 -28.87
C ASP A 404 13.16 5.31 -29.22
N GLY A 405 12.34 5.80 -28.27
CA GLY A 405 11.50 6.97 -28.44
C GLY A 405 10.16 6.71 -29.14
N TYR A 406 9.64 5.48 -29.12
CA TYR A 406 8.35 5.15 -29.74
C TYR A 406 7.18 5.99 -29.19
N PHE A 407 7.29 6.43 -27.92
CA PHE A 407 6.33 7.29 -27.24
C PHE A 407 6.79 8.76 -27.13
N GLY A 408 7.85 9.15 -27.85
CA GLY A 408 8.46 10.48 -27.75
C GLY A 408 9.52 10.61 -26.65
N ASP A 409 10.15 11.79 -26.56
CA ASP A 409 11.09 12.18 -25.51
C ASP A 409 12.21 11.15 -25.21
N LYS A 410 12.83 10.61 -26.28
CA LYS A 410 13.85 9.55 -26.23
C LYS A 410 14.93 9.80 -25.16
N ASP A 411 15.61 10.95 -25.25
CA ASP A 411 16.72 11.29 -24.36
C ASP A 411 16.26 11.48 -22.91
N TYR A 412 15.02 11.94 -22.72
CA TYR A 412 14.44 12.13 -21.39
C TYR A 412 14.20 10.80 -20.67
N PHE A 413 13.74 9.77 -21.39
CA PHE A 413 13.44 8.44 -20.83
C PHE A 413 14.63 7.49 -20.76
N GLN A 414 15.79 7.84 -21.36
CA GLN A 414 16.98 6.99 -21.33
C GLN A 414 17.36 6.62 -19.89
N SER A 415 17.59 7.61 -19.03
CA SER A 415 17.90 7.39 -17.61
C SER A 415 16.84 6.59 -16.83
N LEU A 416 15.57 6.62 -17.24
CA LEU A 416 14.52 5.79 -16.64
C LEU A 416 14.70 4.33 -17.05
N CYS A 417 15.00 4.08 -18.33
CA CYS A 417 15.29 2.74 -18.84
C CYS A 417 16.54 2.14 -18.20
N ASP A 418 17.55 2.97 -17.93
CA ASP A 418 18.83 2.52 -17.35
C ASP A 418 18.68 2.01 -15.91
N THR A 419 17.64 2.44 -15.19
CA THR A 419 17.30 1.93 -13.83
C THR A 419 16.84 0.47 -13.83
N VAL A 420 16.41 -0.06 -14.99
CA VAL A 420 15.85 -1.41 -15.13
C VAL A 420 16.63 -2.26 -16.13
N GLU A 421 17.80 -1.76 -16.54
CA GLU A 421 18.72 -2.52 -17.38
C GLU A 421 19.39 -3.65 -16.58
N VAL A 422 19.93 -4.62 -17.31
CA VAL A 422 20.59 -5.81 -16.77
C VAL A 422 21.64 -5.40 -15.73
N GLY A 423 21.42 -5.81 -14.47
CA GLY A 423 22.29 -5.49 -13.32
C GLY A 423 21.84 -4.31 -12.45
N ASN A 424 20.94 -3.46 -12.93
CA ASN A 424 20.44 -2.28 -12.19
C ASN A 424 19.01 -2.43 -11.65
N ASP A 425 18.26 -3.44 -12.10
CA ASP A 425 16.85 -3.67 -11.74
C ASP A 425 16.64 -4.11 -10.27
N PHE A 426 16.87 -3.20 -9.34
CA PHE A 426 16.77 -3.43 -7.90
C PHE A 426 15.35 -3.83 -7.45
N TYR A 427 14.33 -3.42 -8.18
CA TYR A 427 12.92 -3.66 -7.88
C TYR A 427 12.31 -4.84 -8.64
N LEU A 428 13.15 -5.61 -9.36
CA LEU A 428 12.80 -6.89 -9.98
C LEU A 428 11.67 -6.77 -11.01
N LEU A 429 11.64 -5.68 -11.79
CA LEU A 429 10.65 -5.46 -12.83
C LEU A 429 10.78 -6.50 -13.95
N GLY A 430 12.00 -6.76 -14.41
CA GLY A 430 12.29 -7.74 -15.46
C GLY A 430 12.06 -9.17 -14.98
N SER A 431 12.44 -9.48 -13.73
CA SER A 431 12.23 -10.81 -13.13
C SER A 431 10.75 -11.14 -12.98
N ASP A 432 9.94 -10.20 -12.48
CA ASP A 432 8.50 -10.42 -12.27
C ASP A 432 7.65 -10.19 -13.54
N PHE A 433 8.24 -9.72 -14.65
CA PHE A 433 7.45 -9.32 -15.83
C PHE A 433 6.63 -10.47 -16.41
N GLY A 434 7.22 -11.65 -16.52
CA GLY A 434 6.55 -12.83 -17.08
C GLY A 434 5.32 -13.23 -16.26
N SER A 435 5.50 -13.44 -14.95
CA SER A 435 4.41 -13.81 -14.05
C SER A 435 3.36 -12.70 -13.89
N TYR A 436 3.77 -11.43 -13.99
CA TYR A 436 2.84 -10.29 -14.03
C TYR A 436 1.90 -10.35 -15.24
N LEU A 437 2.44 -10.65 -16.44
CA LEU A 437 1.63 -10.79 -17.64
C LEU A 437 0.68 -12.00 -17.56
N GLU A 438 1.12 -13.11 -16.97
CA GLU A 438 0.29 -14.28 -16.72
C GLU A 438 -0.89 -13.96 -15.78
N ALA A 439 -0.65 -13.22 -14.70
CA ALA A 439 -1.72 -12.78 -13.79
C ALA A 439 -2.70 -11.81 -14.47
N GLN A 440 -2.21 -10.91 -15.33
CA GLN A 440 -3.08 -10.05 -16.13
C GLN A 440 -3.94 -10.86 -17.12
N ALA A 441 -3.38 -11.89 -17.75
CA ALA A 441 -4.13 -12.80 -18.62
C ALA A 441 -5.16 -13.65 -17.86
N ALA A 442 -4.84 -14.07 -16.63
CA ALA A 442 -5.78 -14.75 -15.74
C ALA A 442 -6.96 -13.83 -15.37
N ALA A 443 -6.70 -12.54 -15.11
CA ALA A 443 -7.74 -11.54 -14.88
C ALA A 443 -8.63 -11.34 -16.12
N ASP A 444 -8.06 -11.28 -17.33
CA ASP A 444 -8.84 -11.22 -18.57
C ASP A 444 -9.75 -12.45 -18.72
N LYS A 445 -9.21 -13.66 -18.48
CA LYS A 445 -9.98 -14.90 -18.55
C LYS A 445 -11.13 -14.94 -17.54
N ALA A 446 -10.90 -14.49 -16.31
CA ALA A 446 -11.96 -14.43 -15.30
C ALA A 446 -13.03 -13.39 -15.64
N PHE A 447 -12.66 -12.27 -16.27
CA PHE A 447 -13.59 -11.19 -16.59
C PHE A 447 -14.59 -11.55 -17.69
N VAL A 448 -14.20 -12.39 -18.64
CA VAL A 448 -15.12 -12.94 -19.67
C VAL A 448 -16.07 -14.02 -19.13
N GLU A 449 -15.93 -14.40 -17.85
CA GLU A 449 -16.84 -15.27 -17.11
C GLU A 449 -17.61 -14.45 -16.05
N PRO A 450 -18.67 -13.69 -16.41
CA PRO A 450 -19.27 -12.69 -15.51
C PRO A 450 -19.75 -13.26 -14.17
N ASP A 451 -20.29 -14.47 -14.19
CA ASP A 451 -20.75 -15.15 -12.98
C ASP A 451 -19.59 -15.44 -12.02
N LYS A 452 -18.47 -15.93 -12.54
CA LYS A 452 -17.28 -16.19 -11.75
C LYS A 452 -16.71 -14.89 -11.17
N TRP A 453 -16.58 -13.85 -12.00
CA TRP A 453 -16.08 -12.54 -11.56
C TRP A 453 -16.94 -11.94 -10.45
N ILE A 454 -18.27 -11.98 -10.58
CA ILE A 454 -19.19 -11.43 -9.59
C ILE A 454 -19.10 -12.22 -8.27
N LYS A 455 -19.00 -13.55 -8.33
CA LYS A 455 -18.81 -14.37 -7.11
C LYS A 455 -17.52 -14.00 -6.39
N MET A 456 -16.39 -13.90 -7.10
CA MET A 456 -15.11 -13.46 -6.52
C MET A 456 -15.22 -12.05 -5.89
N SER A 457 -15.97 -11.16 -6.54
CA SER A 457 -16.22 -9.78 -6.09
C SER A 457 -17.03 -9.73 -4.78
N ILE A 458 -18.08 -10.54 -4.67
CA ILE A 458 -18.89 -10.68 -3.44
C ILE A 458 -18.04 -11.27 -2.31
N LEU A 459 -17.29 -12.34 -2.59
CA LEU A 459 -16.43 -13.00 -1.60
C LEU A 459 -15.35 -12.06 -1.08
N SER A 460 -14.78 -11.23 -1.95
CA SER A 460 -13.85 -10.15 -1.57
C SER A 460 -14.46 -9.22 -0.52
N ALA A 461 -15.67 -8.70 -0.76
CA ALA A 461 -16.35 -7.85 0.22
C ALA A 461 -16.67 -8.60 1.51
N ALA A 462 -17.07 -9.88 1.42
CA ALA A 462 -17.39 -10.71 2.57
C ALA A 462 -16.18 -10.98 3.47
N ALA A 463 -14.98 -11.08 2.89
CA ALA A 463 -13.71 -11.28 3.60
C ALA A 463 -13.13 -9.97 4.20
N SER A 464 -13.79 -8.83 4.02
CA SER A 464 -13.21 -7.53 4.38
C SER A 464 -13.38 -7.13 5.85
N GLY A 465 -14.20 -7.84 6.63
CA GLY A 465 -14.54 -7.52 8.02
C GLY A 465 -13.32 -7.35 8.94
N ARG A 466 -12.33 -8.26 8.82
CA ARG A 466 -11.07 -8.22 9.57
C ARG A 466 -10.30 -6.90 9.41
N PHE A 467 -10.46 -6.22 8.29
CA PHE A 467 -9.75 -4.98 7.96
C PHE A 467 -10.53 -3.71 8.36
N SER A 468 -11.55 -3.82 9.20
CA SER A 468 -12.18 -2.66 9.82
C SER A 468 -11.24 -1.99 10.81
N SER A 469 -11.11 -0.67 10.71
CA SER A 469 -10.37 0.12 11.71
C SER A 469 -10.96 0.02 13.11
N ASP A 470 -12.24 -0.35 13.27
CA ASP A 470 -12.83 -0.51 14.61
C ASP A 470 -12.17 -1.66 15.37
N ARG A 471 -11.81 -2.75 14.67
CA ARG A 471 -11.04 -3.85 15.23
C ARG A 471 -9.62 -3.39 15.58
N THR A 472 -8.94 -2.70 14.67
CA THR A 472 -7.61 -2.13 14.91
C THR A 472 -7.59 -1.25 16.17
N ILE A 473 -8.57 -0.35 16.32
CA ILE A 473 -8.67 0.54 17.49
C ILE A 473 -8.96 -0.24 18.77
N ARG A 474 -9.82 -1.27 18.70
CA ARG A 474 -10.09 -2.15 19.85
C ARG A 474 -8.83 -2.89 20.30
N GLU A 475 -8.06 -3.45 19.37
CA GLU A 475 -6.79 -4.11 19.66
C GLU A 475 -5.77 -3.13 20.28
N TYR A 476 -5.66 -1.90 19.76
CA TYR A 476 -4.82 -0.87 20.40
C TYR A 476 -5.30 -0.52 21.81
N ALA A 477 -6.60 -0.31 22.02
CA ALA A 477 -7.17 0.03 23.33
C ALA A 477 -6.91 -1.07 24.37
N GLU A 478 -7.16 -2.33 24.02
CA GLU A 478 -7.03 -3.47 24.94
C GLU A 478 -5.57 -3.89 25.18
N ARG A 479 -4.75 -3.90 24.13
CA ARG A 479 -3.40 -4.48 24.19
C ARG A 479 -2.31 -3.45 24.43
N THR A 480 -2.47 -2.23 23.93
CA THR A 480 -1.46 -1.17 24.00
C THR A 480 -1.81 -0.13 25.05
N TRP A 481 -2.93 0.58 24.88
CA TRP A 481 -3.23 1.77 25.68
C TRP A 481 -3.85 1.45 27.04
N LYS A 482 -4.43 0.25 27.21
CA LYS A 482 -5.12 -0.19 28.43
C LYS A 482 -6.21 0.78 28.85
N ILE A 483 -7.09 1.11 27.89
CA ILE A 483 -8.22 2.03 28.09
C ILE A 483 -9.55 1.32 27.85
N ASP A 484 -10.56 1.74 28.61
CA ASP A 484 -11.94 1.28 28.49
C ASP A 484 -12.81 2.32 27.78
N PRO A 485 -13.88 1.89 27.07
CA PRO A 485 -14.83 2.81 26.49
C PRO A 485 -15.56 3.62 27.58
N CYS A 486 -15.64 4.94 27.38
CA CYS A 486 -16.42 5.83 28.23
C CYS A 486 -17.62 6.37 27.43
N GLN A 487 -18.81 5.81 27.67
CA GLN A 487 -20.03 6.26 27.02
C GLN A 487 -20.63 7.42 27.80
N CYS A 488 -20.98 8.52 27.12
CA CYS A 488 -21.77 9.58 27.74
C CYS A 488 -23.15 9.01 28.13
N PRO A 489 -23.68 9.30 29.33
CA PRO A 489 -25.07 9.03 29.62
C PRO A 489 -25.94 9.78 28.61
N PHE A 490 -26.91 9.06 28.02
CA PHE A 490 -27.85 9.58 27.02
C PHE A 490 -28.78 10.64 27.60
#